data_AF-A0A0S7XSF7-F1
#
_entry.id   AF-A0A0S7XSF7-F1
#
_cell.length_a   1.000
_cell.length_b   1.000
_cell.length_c   1.000
_cell.angle_alpha   90.00
_cell.angle_beta   90.00
_cell.angle_gamma   90.00
#
_symmetry.space_group_name_H-M   'P 1'
#
loop_
_entity.id
_entity.type
_entity.pdbx_description
1 polymer ?
#
loop_
_entity_poly.entity_id
_entity_poly.type
_entity_poly.pdbx_seq_one_letter_code
_entity_poly.pdbx_strand_id
1 'polypeptide(L)'
;MRNLTWRVSPLGARMLLILGTPPERAWQLNRTQIIHSLRALGEGDVAAAYGKFYLSAWAYFLSGYVDSAAGRDAISAGVEVMSRGVAVAEKSGIST
;
A
#
# COMPACT_ATOMS: atom_id res chain seq x y z
N MET A 1 0.62 10.13 11.54
CA MET A 1 0.02 9.44 10.37
C MET A 1 0.16 10.15 9.04
N ARG A 2 -0.09 11.46 8.92
CA ARG A 2 -0.01 12.19 7.63
C ARG A 2 1.26 11.88 6.81
N ASN A 3 2.44 11.96 7.42
CA ASN A 3 3.72 11.69 6.76
C ASN A 3 3.86 10.26 6.22
N LEU A 4 3.26 9.27 6.90
CA LEU A 4 3.28 7.88 6.45
C LEU A 4 2.28 7.68 5.31
N THR A 5 1.09 8.26 5.41
CA THR A 5 0.09 8.26 4.32
C THR A 5 0.65 8.84 3.03
N TRP A 6 1.41 9.94 3.08
CA TRP A 6 2.06 10.52 1.90
C TRP A 6 3.05 9.57 1.21
N ARG A 7 3.73 8.71 1.98
CA ARG A 7 4.66 7.71 1.43
C ARG A 7 3.93 6.49 0.89
N VAL A 8 2.95 5.98 1.63
CA VAL A 8 2.25 4.73 1.30
C VAL A 8 1.26 4.91 0.17
N SER A 9 0.54 6.04 0.11
CA SER A 9 -0.55 6.24 -0.84
C SER A 9 -0.20 6.02 -2.32
N PRO A 10 0.94 6.52 -2.84
CA PRO A 10 1.31 6.26 -4.23
C PRO A 10 1.90 4.86 -4.47
N LEU A 11 2.26 4.09 -3.44
CA LEU A 11 2.95 2.81 -3.64
C LEU A 11 2.09 1.80 -4.39
N GLY A 12 0.79 1.75 -4.10
CA GLY A 12 -0.12 0.86 -4.81
C GLY A 12 -0.09 1.08 -6.32
N ALA A 13 -0.23 2.34 -6.77
CA ALA A 13 -0.15 2.68 -8.18
C ALA A 13 1.27 2.43 -8.75
N ARG A 14 2.32 2.80 -8.03
CA ARG A 14 3.71 2.58 -8.47
C ARG A 14 4.05 1.11 -8.67
N MET A 15 3.62 0.24 -7.76
CA MET A 15 3.83 -1.20 -7.91
C MET A 15 3.06 -1.73 -9.12
N LEU A 16 1.84 -1.25 -9.39
CA LEU A 16 1.13 -1.61 -10.61
C LEU A 16 1.89 -1.21 -11.88
N LEU A 17 2.55 -0.04 -11.90
CA LEU A 17 3.42 0.36 -13.01
C LEU A 17 4.58 -0.62 -13.20
N ILE A 18 5.26 -0.97 -12.11
CA ILE A 18 6.39 -1.91 -12.11
C ILE A 18 5.96 -3.29 -12.63
N LEU A 19 4.73 -3.69 -12.32
CA LEU A 19 4.13 -4.95 -12.77
C LEU A 19 3.51 -4.87 -14.18
N GLY A 20 3.73 -3.79 -14.92
CA GLY A 20 3.31 -3.64 -16.32
C GLY A 20 1.91 -3.09 -16.56
N THR A 21 1.24 -2.55 -15.53
CA THR A 21 -0.03 -1.83 -15.73
C THR A 21 0.23 -0.49 -16.42
N PRO A 22 -0.53 -0.13 -17.48
CA PRO A 22 -0.37 1.17 -18.15
C PRO A 22 -0.49 2.36 -17.19
N PRO A 23 0.29 3.43 -17.36
CA PRO A 23 0.29 4.56 -16.44
C PRO A 23 -1.07 5.19 -16.20
N GLU A 24 -1.84 5.42 -17.26
CA GLU A 24 -3.16 6.03 -17.20
C GLU A 24 -4.09 5.18 -16.34
N ARG A 25 -4.00 3.85 -16.48
CA ARG A 25 -4.80 2.92 -15.69
C ARG A 25 -4.34 2.90 -14.24
N ALA A 26 -3.05 2.74 -13.97
CA ALA A 26 -2.51 2.60 -12.62
C ALA A 26 -2.86 3.78 -11.71
N TRP A 27 -2.87 5.01 -12.24
CA TRP A 27 -3.17 6.22 -11.48
C TRP A 27 -4.68 6.56 -11.36
N GLN A 28 -5.54 5.95 -12.18
CA GLN A 28 -6.99 6.12 -12.11
C GLN A 28 -7.67 5.21 -11.08
N LEU A 29 -7.00 4.16 -10.64
CA LEU A 29 -7.58 3.18 -9.73
C LEU A 29 -7.74 3.76 -8.32
N ASN A 30 -8.91 3.51 -7.73
CA ASN A 30 -9.09 3.71 -6.29
C ASN A 30 -8.40 2.59 -5.48
N ARG A 31 -8.35 2.77 -4.16
CA ARG A 31 -7.63 1.85 -3.24
C ARG A 31 -8.13 0.41 -3.31
N THR A 32 -9.44 0.21 -3.39
CA THR A 32 -10.05 -1.12 -3.51
C THR A 32 -9.66 -1.77 -4.83
N GLN A 33 -9.72 -1.03 -5.94
CA GLN A 33 -9.31 -1.53 -7.24
C GLN A 33 -7.82 -1.86 -7.29
N ILE A 34 -6.96 -1.04 -6.68
CA ILE A 34 -5.53 -1.32 -6.54
C ILE A 34 -5.30 -2.64 -5.80
N ILE A 35 -6.00 -2.88 -4.68
CA ILE A 35 -5.89 -4.13 -3.91
C ILE A 35 -6.29 -5.33 -4.79
N HIS A 36 -7.39 -5.23 -5.54
CA HIS A 36 -7.79 -6.30 -6.45
C HIS A 36 -6.78 -6.53 -7.57
N SER A 37 -6.25 -5.47 -8.18
CA SER A 37 -5.24 -5.57 -9.24
C SER A 37 -3.94 -6.20 -8.72
N LEU A 38 -3.45 -5.81 -7.55
CA LEU A 38 -2.26 -6.41 -6.93
C LEU A 38 -2.47 -7.91 -6.67
N ARG A 39 -3.64 -8.32 -6.14
CA ARG A 39 -3.98 -9.74 -5.96
C ARG A 39 -4.01 -10.50 -7.28
N ALA A 40 -4.63 -9.93 -8.31
CA ALA A 40 -4.72 -10.56 -9.63
C ALA A 40 -3.34 -10.77 -10.28
N LEU A 41 -2.36 -9.93 -9.94
CA LEU A 41 -0.97 -10.03 -10.38
C LEU A 41 -0.09 -10.93 -9.49
N GLY A 42 -0.68 -11.63 -8.51
CA GLY A 42 0.04 -12.52 -7.61
C GLY A 42 0.67 -11.84 -6.38
N GLU A 43 0.52 -10.52 -6.23
CA GLU A 43 1.08 -9.75 -5.12
C GLU A 43 0.09 -9.67 -3.93
N GLY A 44 -0.39 -10.84 -3.50
CA GLY A 44 -1.42 -11.00 -2.47
C GLY A 44 -1.03 -10.40 -1.12
N ASP A 45 0.22 -10.58 -0.71
CA ASP A 45 0.72 -10.05 0.56
C ASP A 45 0.83 -8.53 0.55
N VAL A 46 1.29 -7.95 -0.57
CA VAL A 46 1.29 -6.49 -0.78
C VAL A 46 -0.12 -5.95 -0.65
N ALA A 47 -1.08 -6.59 -1.33
CA ALA A 47 -2.47 -6.19 -1.28
C ALA A 47 -3.06 -6.28 0.14
N ALA A 48 -2.70 -7.31 0.90
CA ALA A 48 -3.10 -7.48 2.29
C ALA A 48 -2.53 -6.37 3.19
N ALA A 49 -1.22 -6.10 3.10
CA ALA A 49 -0.56 -5.05 3.87
C ALA A 49 -1.11 -3.66 3.50
N TYR A 50 -1.33 -3.40 2.22
CA TYR A 50 -1.88 -2.13 1.71
C TYR A 50 -3.30 -1.90 2.20
N GLY A 51 -4.16 -2.93 2.16
CA GLY A 51 -5.49 -2.88 2.75
C GLY A 51 -5.47 -2.66 4.26
N LYS A 52 -4.64 -3.42 5.00
CA LYS A 52 -4.49 -3.31 6.45
C LYS A 52 -4.07 -1.89 6.85
N PHE A 53 -3.11 -1.29 6.12
CA PHE A 53 -2.68 0.08 6.35
C PHE A 53 -3.85 1.07 6.38
N TYR A 54 -4.70 1.06 5.34
CA TYR A 54 -5.82 2.01 5.28
C TYR A 54 -6.90 1.72 6.30
N LEU A 55 -7.23 0.45 6.56
CA LEU A 55 -8.23 0.09 7.55
C LEU A 55 -7.79 0.51 8.96
N SER A 56 -6.55 0.21 9.34
CA SER A 56 -5.99 0.59 10.64
C SER A 56 -5.81 2.11 10.76
N ALA A 57 -5.34 2.78 9.70
CA ALA A 57 -5.22 4.24 9.71
C ALA A 57 -6.60 4.93 9.82
N TRP A 58 -7.63 4.36 9.20
CA TRP A 58 -9.00 4.85 9.29
C TRP A 58 -9.58 4.63 10.68
N ALA A 59 -9.41 3.45 11.27
CA ALA A 59 -9.80 3.17 12.65
C ALA A 59 -9.11 4.14 13.64
N TYR A 60 -7.81 4.37 13.46
CA TYR A 60 -7.06 5.32 14.28
C TYR A 60 -7.60 6.76 14.14
N PHE A 61 -7.92 7.19 12.92
CA PHE A 61 -8.55 8.49 12.68
C PHE A 61 -9.93 8.61 13.34
N LEU A 62 -10.80 7.62 13.16
CA LEU A 62 -12.13 7.61 13.76
C LEU A 62 -12.11 7.59 15.29
N SER A 63 -11.05 7.04 15.90
CA SER A 63 -10.84 7.12 17.34
C SER A 63 -10.45 8.52 17.84
N GLY A 64 -10.25 9.51 16.96
CA GLY A 64 -9.66 10.80 17.34
C GLY A 64 -8.19 10.68 17.72
N TYR A 65 -7.48 9.70 17.13
CA TYR A 65 -6.06 9.41 17.37
C TYR A 65 -5.71 8.89 18.77
N VAL A 66 -6.67 8.28 19.48
CA VAL A 66 -6.45 7.74 20.85
C VAL A 66 -6.24 6.22 20.87
N ASP A 67 -6.73 5.49 19.86
CA ASP A 67 -6.49 4.05 19.75
C ASP A 67 -5.05 3.76 19.29
N SER A 68 -4.15 3.65 20.27
CA SER A 68 -2.74 3.36 20.02
C SER A 68 -2.48 2.00 19.36
N ALA A 69 -3.40 1.03 19.47
CA ALA A 69 -3.28 -0.26 18.81
C ALA A 69 -3.50 -0.09 17.30
N ALA A 70 -4.60 0.56 16.91
CA ALA A 70 -4.87 0.90 15.52
C ALA A 70 -3.74 1.75 14.90
N GLY A 71 -3.19 2.71 15.66
CA GLY A 71 -2.04 3.50 15.25
C GLY A 71 -0.78 2.66 14.97
N ARG A 72 -0.44 1.72 15.86
CA ARG A 72 0.70 0.80 15.68
C ARG A 72 0.49 -0.17 14.52
N ASP A 73 -0.73 -0.67 14.35
CA ASP A 73 -1.06 -1.53 13.21
C ASP A 73 -0.93 -0.77 11.88
N ALA A 74 -1.38 0.49 11.82
CA ALA A 74 -1.22 1.32 10.64
C ALA A 74 0.26 1.56 10.32
N ILE A 75 1.09 1.85 11.33
CA ILE A 75 2.53 2.04 11.13
C ILE A 75 3.18 0.75 10.61
N SER A 76 2.91 -0.38 11.27
CA SER A 76 3.51 -1.67 10.92
C SER A 76 3.11 -2.09 9.50
N ALA A 77 1.82 -1.96 9.15
CA ALA A 77 1.34 -2.25 7.81
C ALA A 77 1.94 -1.29 6.75
N GLY A 78 2.13 -0.02 7.09
CA GLY A 78 2.76 0.95 6.18
C GLY A 78 4.23 0.63 5.90
N VAL A 79 4.98 0.20 6.93
CA VAL A 79 6.36 -0.30 6.78
C VAL A 79 6.37 -1.54 5.90
N GLU A 80 5.47 -2.49 6.15
CA GLU A 80 5.37 -3.72 5.36
C GLU A 80 5.09 -3.45 3.88
N VAL A 81 4.21 -2.51 3.54
CA VAL A 81 3.97 -2.11 2.14
C VAL A 81 5.24 -1.57 1.49
N MET A 82 6.02 -0.74 2.20
CA MET A 82 7.27 -0.19 1.68
C MET A 82 8.31 -1.29 1.45
N SER A 83 8.53 -2.15 2.44
CA SER A 83 9.49 -3.26 2.33
C SER A 83 9.14 -4.21 1.19
N ARG A 84 7.87 -4.58 1.05
CA ARG A 84 7.43 -5.43 -0.06
C ARG A 84 7.45 -4.71 -1.40
N GLY A 85 7.18 -3.41 -1.44
CA GLY A 85 7.30 -2.60 -2.65
C GLY A 85 8.72 -2.58 -3.21
N VAL A 86 9.74 -2.55 -2.32
CA VAL A 86 11.15 -2.72 -2.71
C VAL A 86 11.38 -4.11 -3.30
N ALA A 87 10.91 -5.17 -2.63
CA ALA A 87 11.06 -6.54 -3.13
C ALA A 87 10.40 -6.76 -4.52
N VAL A 88 9.24 -6.12 -4.76
CA VAL A 88 8.59 -6.12 -6.08
C VAL A 88 9.46 -5.41 -7.13
N ALA A 89 10.06 -4.27 -6.78
CA ALA A 89 10.95 -3.54 -7.69
C ALA A 89 12.19 -4.38 -8.06
N GLU A 90 12.83 -4.99 -7.07
CA GLU A 90 14.01 -5.84 -7.25
C GLU A 90 13.70 -7.06 -8.14
N LYS A 91 12.58 -7.75 -7.89
CA LYS A 91 12.10 -8.88 -8.71
C LYS A 91 11.86 -8.48 -10.17
N SER A 92 11.42 -7.24 -10.40
CA SER A 92 11.21 -6.68 -11.74
C SER A 92 12.48 -6.09 -12.38
N GLY A 93 13.66 -6.27 -11.77
CA GLY A 93 14.94 -5.81 -12.30
C GLY A 93 15.20 -4.31 -12.10
N ILE A 94 14.43 -3.64 -11.23
CA ILE A 94 14.64 -2.24 -10.85
C ILE A 94 15.46 -2.23 -9.57
N SER A 95 16.73 -1.81 -9.67
CA SER A 95 17.59 -1.61 -8.50
C SER A 95 17.28 -0.25 -7.86
N THR A 96 16.87 -0.24 -6.60
CA THR A 96 16.59 0.96 -5.79
C THR A 96 17.73 1.33 -4.87
#